data_AF-A0A4U1J779-F1
#
_entry.id   AF-A0A4U1J779-F1
#
_cell.length_a   1.000
_cell.length_b   1.000
_cell.length_c   1.000
_cell.angle_alpha   90.00
_cell.angle_beta   90.00
_cell.angle_gamma   90.00
#
_symmetry.space_group_name_H-M   'P 1'
#
loop_
_entity.id
_entity.type
_entity.pdbx_description
1 polymer ?
#
loop_
_entity_poly.entity_id
_entity_poly.type
_entity_poly.pdbx_seq_one_letter_code
_entity_poly.pdbx_strand_id
1 'polypeptide(L)'
;MMDEDMRTQIEALRALGERTGGGLFWIADVSAMGSLTPQARRAAAAHEFADVRDVLRGSAVVGASFTTRVVATLLIRAVRSLEPHKIRPVAFVETEAEARVFLKAYRRHGAGVAAAP
;
A
#
# COMPACT_ATOMS: atom_id res chain seq x y z
N MET A 1 -16.17 12.33 4.74
CA MET A 1 -14.90 13.06 4.53
C MET A 1 -13.82 12.10 4.04
N MET A 2 -13.43 11.07 4.81
CA MET A 2 -12.42 10.08 4.40
C MET A 2 -12.66 9.39 3.04
N ASP A 3 -13.93 9.20 2.64
CA ASP A 3 -14.28 8.55 1.37
C ASP A 3 -13.99 9.42 0.14
N GLU A 4 -14.06 10.75 0.24
CA GLU A 4 -13.80 11.66 -0.88
C GLU A 4 -12.30 11.88 -1.09
N ASP A 5 -11.56 12.06 0.00
CA ASP A 5 -10.10 12.17 -0.03
C ASP A 5 -9.46 10.89 -0.60
N MET A 6 -9.97 9.74 -0.18
CA MET A 6 -9.49 8.44 -0.63
C MET A 6 -9.79 8.18 -2.11
N ARG A 7 -10.97 8.59 -2.60
CA ARG A 7 -11.30 8.52 -4.03
C ARG A 7 -10.38 9.41 -4.85
N THR A 8 -10.15 10.64 -4.38
CA THR A 8 -9.23 11.59 -5.01
C THR A 8 -7.82 11.02 -5.08
N GLN A 9 -7.35 10.35 -4.03
CA GLN A 9 -6.05 9.67 -4.01
C GLN A 9 -5.98 8.53 -5.04
N ILE A 10 -7.03 7.68 -5.12
CA ILE A 10 -7.11 6.59 -6.11
C ILE A 10 -7.01 7.14 -7.54
N GLU A 11 -7.76 8.20 -7.84
CA GLU A 11 -7.75 8.83 -9.16
C GLU A 11 -6.38 9.43 -9.50
N ALA A 12 -5.74 10.11 -8.54
CA ALA A 12 -4.40 10.64 -8.71
C ALA A 12 -3.37 9.53 -8.99
N LEU A 13 -3.47 8.39 -8.30
CA LEU A 13 -2.56 7.26 -8.52
C LEU A 13 -2.80 6.57 -9.85
N ARG A 14 -4.06 6.45 -10.28
CA ARG A 14 -4.40 5.92 -11.60
C ARG A 14 -3.80 6.80 -12.70
N ALA A 15 -4.06 8.10 -12.64
CA ALA A 15 -3.52 9.06 -13.61
C ALA A 15 -1.99 9.07 -13.62
N LEU A 16 -1.34 8.94 -12.46
CA LEU A 16 0.11 8.83 -12.39
C LEU A 16 0.62 7.50 -12.97
N GLY A 17 -0.10 6.40 -12.74
CA GLY A 17 0.20 5.08 -13.29
C GLY A 17 0.15 5.09 -14.81
N GLU A 18 -0.89 5.68 -15.40
CA GLU A 18 -1.03 5.83 -16.85
C GLU A 18 0.12 6.66 -17.45
N ARG A 19 0.47 7.79 -16.81
CA ARG A 19 1.56 8.66 -17.28
C ARG A 19 2.95 8.01 -17.23
N THR A 20 3.16 7.06 -16.32
CA THR A 20 4.48 6.46 -16.08
C THR A 20 4.64 5.08 -16.74
N GLY A 21 3.58 4.55 -17.37
CA GLY A 21 3.56 3.18 -17.91
C GLY A 21 3.46 2.11 -16.81
N GLY A 22 2.90 2.47 -15.65
CA GLY A 22 2.94 1.70 -14.42
C GLY A 22 4.31 1.74 -13.76
N GLY A 23 4.48 1.02 -12.64
CA GLY A 23 5.78 0.97 -11.97
C GLY A 23 5.91 1.82 -10.71
N LEU A 24 4.80 2.22 -10.11
CA LEU A 24 4.79 3.16 -9.00
C LEU A 24 5.26 2.52 -7.69
N PHE A 25 6.04 3.27 -6.93
CA PHE A 25 6.44 2.93 -5.57
C PHE A 25 5.86 3.99 -4.63
N TRP A 26 5.18 3.55 -3.57
CA TRP A 26 4.43 4.44 -2.68
C TRP A 26 4.95 4.36 -1.25
N ILE A 27 5.24 5.51 -0.64
CA ILE A 27 5.39 5.67 0.81
C ILE A 27 4.15 6.37 1.39
N ALA A 28 3.52 5.77 2.39
CA ALA A 28 2.43 6.38 3.15
C ALA A 28 2.87 6.62 4.59
N ASP A 29 2.86 7.88 5.04
CA ASP A 29 3.04 8.22 6.45
C ASP A 29 1.67 8.19 7.15
N VAL A 30 1.55 7.33 8.15
CA VAL A 30 0.35 7.14 8.95
C VAL A 30 0.60 7.38 10.44
N SER A 31 1.68 8.07 10.79
CA SER A 31 2.05 8.39 12.18
C SER A 31 0.98 9.20 12.93
N ALA A 32 0.28 10.08 12.20
CA ALA A 32 -0.85 10.85 12.73
C ALA A 32 -2.22 10.16 12.51
N MET A 33 -2.23 8.94 11.97
CA MET A 33 -3.48 8.22 11.71
C MET A 33 -4.01 7.63 13.01
N GLY A 34 -5.31 7.85 13.26
CA GLY A 34 -6.05 7.14 14.29
C GLY A 34 -6.26 5.66 13.95
N SER A 35 -7.35 5.08 14.46
CA SER A 35 -7.69 3.69 14.15
C SER A 35 -8.18 3.51 12.72
N LEU A 36 -7.80 2.41 12.08
CA LEU A 36 -8.36 2.01 10.79
C LEU A 36 -9.82 1.57 10.96
N THR A 37 -10.76 2.42 10.52
CA THR A 37 -12.19 2.18 10.73
C THR A 37 -12.72 1.00 9.90
N PRO A 38 -13.84 0.37 10.29
CA PRO A 38 -14.48 -0.67 9.47
C PRO A 38 -14.81 -0.23 8.04
N GLN A 39 -15.18 1.04 7.85
CA GLN A 39 -15.43 1.62 6.52
C GLN A 39 -14.14 1.72 5.70
N ALA A 40 -13.05 2.24 6.28
CA ALA A 40 -11.76 2.31 5.62
C ALA A 40 -11.24 0.92 5.21
N ARG A 41 -11.43 -0.10 6.06
CA ARG A 41 -11.08 -1.50 5.73
C ARG A 41 -11.85 -2.03 4.52
N ARG A 42 -13.17 -1.79 4.47
CA ARG A 42 -14.01 -2.23 3.35
C ARG A 42 -13.64 -1.54 2.05
N ALA A 43 -13.44 -0.23 2.10
CA ALA A 43 -13.01 0.54 0.94
C ALA A 43 -11.65 0.04 0.44
N ALA A 44 -10.65 -0.10 1.32
CA ALA A 44 -9.33 -0.60 0.94
C ALA A 44 -9.36 -2.03 0.36
N ALA A 45 -10.38 -2.85 0.68
CA ALA A 45 -10.60 -4.16 0.09
C ALA A 45 -11.29 -4.10 -1.29
N ALA A 46 -12.10 -3.06 -1.54
CA ALA A 46 -13.00 -2.96 -2.68
C ALA A 46 -12.27 -3.02 -4.03
N HIS A 47 -12.98 -3.53 -5.05
CA HIS A 47 -12.44 -3.68 -6.40
C HIS A 47 -12.05 -2.36 -7.08
N GLU A 48 -12.59 -1.23 -6.63
CA GLU A 48 -12.19 0.11 -7.13
C GLU A 48 -10.70 0.39 -6.91
N PHE A 49 -10.08 -0.26 -5.91
CA PHE A 49 -8.64 -0.22 -5.67
C PHE A 49 -7.85 -1.22 -6.51
N ALA A 50 -8.51 -2.17 -7.17
CA ALA A 50 -7.84 -3.25 -7.89
C ALA A 50 -7.00 -2.71 -9.07
N ASP A 51 -7.47 -1.65 -9.73
CA ASP A 51 -6.73 -1.01 -10.83
C ASP A 51 -5.49 -0.26 -10.32
N VAL A 52 -5.57 0.35 -9.14
CA VAL A 52 -4.42 1.03 -8.51
C VAL A 52 -3.37 0.01 -8.07
N ARG A 53 -3.79 -1.15 -7.58
CA ARG A 53 -2.88 -2.24 -7.21
C ARG A 53 -2.05 -2.75 -8.40
N ASP A 54 -2.60 -2.67 -9.61
CA ASP A 54 -1.91 -3.10 -10.83
C ASP A 54 -0.79 -2.13 -11.25
N VAL A 55 -0.93 -0.83 -10.95
CA VAL A 55 0.11 0.18 -11.24
C VAL A 55 1.19 0.26 -10.18
N LEU A 56 0.88 -0.14 -8.93
CA LEU A 56 1.86 -0.21 -7.85
C LEU A 56 2.79 -1.41 -8.01
N ARG A 57 4.07 -1.23 -7.63
CA ARG A 57 5.11 -2.27 -7.60
C ARG A 57 5.61 -2.57 -6.20
N GLY A 58 5.43 -1.66 -5.26
CA GLY A 58 5.72 -1.88 -3.86
C GLY A 58 5.31 -0.67 -3.02
N SER A 59 5.01 -0.92 -1.75
CA SER A 59 4.59 0.12 -0.82
C SER A 59 5.35 0.03 0.50
N ALA A 60 5.54 1.17 1.16
CA ALA A 60 6.06 1.26 2.51
C ALA A 60 5.14 2.15 3.35
N VAL A 61 4.89 1.75 4.59
CA VAL A 61 4.02 2.45 5.54
C VAL A 61 4.85 2.88 6.73
N VAL A 62 4.95 4.18 6.95
CA VAL A 62 5.76 4.82 7.99
C VAL A 62 4.89 5.12 9.21
N GLY A 63 5.37 4.80 10.41
CA GLY A 63 4.74 5.23 11.66
C GLY A 63 3.42 4.54 12.01
N ALA A 64 3.12 3.39 11.40
CA ALA A 64 1.91 2.64 11.75
C ALA A 64 1.97 2.14 13.19
N SER A 65 0.93 2.41 13.98
CA SER A 65 0.75 1.79 15.30
C SER A 65 0.63 0.26 15.21
N PHE A 66 0.95 -0.46 16.28
CA PHE A 66 0.87 -1.92 16.31
C PHE A 66 -0.50 -2.45 15.86
N THR A 67 -1.59 -1.88 16.40
CA THR A 67 -2.96 -2.26 16.03
C THR A 67 -3.22 -2.05 14.54
N THR A 68 -2.78 -0.91 13.99
CA THR A 68 -2.88 -0.64 12.55
C THR A 68 -2.09 -1.65 11.72
N ARG A 69 -0.86 -2.00 12.12
CA ARG A 69 -0.06 -3.03 11.44
C ARG A 69 -0.76 -4.39 11.41
N VAL A 70 -1.31 -4.83 12.54
CA VAL A 70 -2.04 -6.11 12.65
C VAL A 70 -3.23 -6.12 11.69
N VAL A 71 -4.08 -5.09 11.75
CA VAL A 71 -5.29 -5.01 10.93
C VAL A 71 -4.96 -4.89 9.45
N ALA A 72 -3.99 -4.05 9.08
CA ALA A 72 -3.57 -3.90 7.69
C ALA A 72 -2.94 -5.19 7.15
N THR A 73 -2.16 -5.91 7.96
CA THR A 73 -1.58 -7.21 7.59
C THR A 73 -2.67 -8.25 7.32
N LEU A 74 -3.70 -8.32 8.16
CA LEU A 74 -4.83 -9.22 7.95
C LEU A 74 -5.57 -8.88 6.66
N LEU A 75 -5.79 -7.58 6.39
CA LEU A 75 -6.41 -7.12 5.16
C LEU A 75 -5.59 -7.47 3.92
N ILE A 76 -4.28 -7.21 3.94
CA ILE A 76 -3.33 -7.56 2.88
C ILE A 76 -3.37 -9.06 2.60
N ARG A 77 -3.39 -9.90 3.65
CA ARG A 77 -3.48 -11.36 3.51
C ARG A 77 -4.82 -11.80 2.93
N ALA A 78 -5.93 -11.23 3.37
CA ALA A 78 -7.25 -11.52 2.85
C ALA A 78 -7.35 -11.18 1.36
N VAL A 79 -6.91 -9.97 0.97
CA VAL A 79 -6.89 -9.57 -0.44
C VAL A 79 -5.96 -10.46 -1.26
N ARG A 80 -4.77 -10.81 -0.76
CA ARG A 80 -3.87 -11.74 -1.46
C ARG A 80 -4.49 -13.13 -1.62
N SER A 81 -5.31 -13.58 -0.68
CA SER A 81 -6.01 -14.86 -0.80
C SER A 81 -7.09 -14.84 -1.90
N LEU A 82 -7.71 -13.69 -2.14
CA LEU A 82 -8.75 -13.51 -3.15
C LEU A 82 -8.19 -13.12 -4.52
N GLU A 83 -7.10 -12.34 -4.53
CA GLU A 83 -6.46 -11.76 -5.71
C GLU A 83 -4.93 -11.92 -5.62
N PRO A 84 -4.37 -13.13 -5.79
CA PRO A 84 -2.96 -13.44 -5.52
C PRO A 84 -1.95 -12.57 -6.27
N HIS A 85 -2.30 -12.13 -7.47
CA HIS A 85 -1.41 -11.38 -8.35
C HIS A 85 -1.46 -9.85 -8.14
N LYS A 86 -2.43 -9.35 -7.37
CA LYS A 86 -2.66 -7.90 -7.21
C LYS A 86 -1.93 -7.30 -6.01
N ILE A 87 -1.55 -8.09 -5.02
CA ILE A 87 -0.84 -7.56 -3.84
C ILE A 87 0.67 -7.62 -4.03
N ARG A 88 1.26 -6.44 -4.22
CA ARG A 88 2.71 -6.21 -4.15
C ARG A 88 3.20 -6.19 -2.70
N PRO A 89 4.50 -6.37 -2.44
CA PRO A 89 5.01 -6.32 -1.08
C PRO A 89 4.80 -4.94 -0.45
N VAL A 90 4.47 -5.01 0.83
CA VAL A 90 4.24 -3.87 1.72
C VAL A 90 5.18 -4.04 2.91
N ALA A 91 5.93 -3.00 3.24
CA ALA A 91 6.74 -2.94 4.46
C ALA A 91 6.13 -1.96 5.45
N PHE A 92 6.16 -2.29 6.74
CA PHE A 92 5.91 -1.34 7.82
C PHE A 92 7.27 -0.95 8.42
N VAL A 93 7.53 0.35 8.51
CA VAL A 93 8.82 0.89 8.96
C VAL A 93 8.60 2.08 9.89
N GLU A 94 9.63 2.48 10.63
CA GLU A 94 9.54 3.60 11.57
C GLU A 94 9.83 4.94 10.90
N THR A 95 10.69 4.94 9.87
CA THR A 95 11.14 6.18 9.22
C THR A 95 10.98 6.18 7.70
N GLU A 96 10.85 7.39 7.13
CA GLU A 96 10.85 7.57 5.68
C GLU A 96 12.17 7.11 5.03
N ALA A 97 13.30 7.27 5.73
CA ALA A 97 14.60 6.82 5.24
C ALA A 97 14.62 5.29 5.03
N GLU A 98 14.12 4.52 6.00
CA GLU A 98 13.95 3.07 5.91
C GLU A 98 13.02 2.69 4.76
N ALA A 99 11.89 3.39 4.61
CA ALA A 99 10.95 3.19 3.51
C ALA A 99 11.64 3.33 2.14
N ARG A 100 12.44 4.40 1.97
CA ARG A 100 13.19 4.64 0.72
C ARG A 100 14.22 3.55 0.47
N VAL A 101 14.93 3.09 1.49
CA VAL A 101 15.90 1.99 1.38
C VAL A 101 15.20 0.71 0.91
N PHE A 102 14.09 0.33 1.56
CA PHE A 102 13.29 -0.84 1.19
C PHE A 102 12.82 -0.78 -0.26
N LEU A 103 12.19 0.31 -0.67
CA LEU A 103 11.66 0.44 -2.04
C LEU A 103 12.77 0.49 -3.09
N LYS A 104 13.93 1.11 -2.78
CA LYS A 104 15.08 1.13 -3.69
C LYS A 104 15.72 -0.25 -3.86
N ALA A 105 15.73 -1.07 -2.80
CA ALA A 105 16.18 -2.47 -2.89
C ALA A 105 15.20 -3.27 -3.76
N TYR A 106 13.90 -3.16 -3.49
CA TYR A 106 12.88 -3.89 -4.24
C TYR A 106 12.83 -3.49 -5.72
N ARG A 107 12.99 -2.19 -6.03
CA ARG A 107 13.09 -1.68 -7.40
C ARG A 107 14.25 -2.30 -8.17
N ARG A 108 15.40 -2.54 -7.51
CA ARG A 108 16.60 -3.12 -8.15
C ARG A 108 16.48 -4.63 -8.36
N HIS A 109 15.78 -5.32 -7.47
CA HIS A 109 15.80 -6.78 -7.43
C HIS A 109 14.53 -7.47 -7.94
N GLY A 110 13.46 -6.74 -8.27
CA GLY A 110 12.25 -7.27 -8.92
C GLY A 110 11.68 -8.54 -8.26
N ALA A 111 10.70 -8.40 -7.36
CA ALA A 111 9.89 -9.49 -6.81
C ALA A 111 10.63 -10.64 -6.06
N GLY A 112 11.93 -10.51 -5.77
CA GLY A 112 12.71 -11.54 -5.08
C GLY A 112 13.07 -11.27 -3.62
N VAL A 113 12.86 -10.06 -3.08
CA VAL A 113 13.20 -9.76 -1.68
C VAL A 113 11.96 -9.99 -0.81
N ALA A 114 11.96 -11.12 -0.11
CA ALA A 114 10.95 -11.48 0.87
C ALA A 114 10.76 -10.33 1.87
N ALA A 115 9.51 -9.91 2.06
CA ALA A 115 9.14 -9.04 3.17
C ALA A 115 9.57 -9.75 4.47
N ALA A 116 10.49 -9.13 5.20
CA ALA A 116 10.83 -9.57 6.54
C ALA A 116 9.56 -9.49 7.43
N PRO A 117 9.38 -10.44 8.36
CA PRO A 117 8.16 -10.61 9.15
C PRO A 117 7.79 -9.38 10.00
#